data_AF-A0A538NLL7-F1
#
_entry.id   AF-A0A538NLL7-F1
#
_cell.length_a   1.000
_cell.length_b   1.000
_cell.length_c   1.000
_cell.angle_alpha   90.00
_cell.angle_beta   90.00
_cell.angle_gamma   90.00
#
_symmetry.space_group_name_H-M   'P 1'
#
loop_
_entity.id
_entity.type
_entity.pdbx_description
1 polymer ?
#
loop_
_entity_poly.entity_id
_entity_poly.type
_entity_poly.pdbx_seq_one_letter_code
_entity_poly.pdbx_strand_id
1 'polypeptide(L)'
;MTFQGEQIASNRTRLVLQLCLIVAMTMAAYFPALNAGLIWDDDRYLTNNPLLTAPDGLRRIWFSLDSPSQYFPLTYTSFRIERALWGLRPPSANGVAMLSLI
;
A
#
# COMPACT_ATOMS: atom_id res chain seq x y z
N MET A 1 -26.71 -25.54 35.88
CA MET A 1 -25.70 -24.48 35.66
C MET A 1 -24.99 -24.58 34.30
N THR A 2 -25.22 -25.62 33.50
CA THR A 2 -24.54 -25.90 32.21
C THR A 2 -25.07 -25.11 31.00
N PHE A 3 -26.35 -24.74 30.98
CA PHE A 3 -27.01 -24.14 29.81
C PHE A 3 -26.48 -22.74 29.40
N GLN A 4 -25.90 -21.98 30.34
CA GLN A 4 -25.37 -20.64 30.05
C GLN A 4 -23.99 -20.68 29.36
N GLY A 5 -23.17 -21.69 29.63
CA GLY A 5 -21.83 -21.81 29.03
C GLY A 5 -21.85 -22.12 27.54
N GLU A 6 -22.76 -22.99 27.09
CA GLU A 6 -22.95 -23.33 25.67
C GLU A 6 -23.45 -22.13 24.84
N GLN A 7 -24.37 -21.34 25.40
CA GLN A 7 -24.92 -20.17 24.71
C GLN A 7 -23.85 -19.09 24.48
N ILE A 8 -23.00 -18.84 25.47
CA ILE A 8 -21.89 -17.87 25.35
C ILE A 8 -20.87 -18.34 24.31
N ALA A 9 -20.53 -19.64 24.28
CA ALA A 9 -19.61 -20.21 23.30
C ALA A 9 -20.16 -20.08 21.86
N SER A 10 -21.44 -20.41 21.64
CA SER A 10 -22.12 -20.29 20.35
C SER A 10 -22.14 -18.85 19.82
N ASN A 11 -22.41 -17.87 20.69
CA ASN A 11 -22.40 -16.46 20.31
C ASN A 11 -21.01 -15.97 19.93
N ARG A 12 -19.97 -16.40 20.65
CA ARG A 12 -18.57 -16.07 20.31
C ARG A 12 -18.17 -16.65 18.95
N THR A 13 -18.52 -17.92 18.67
CA THR A 13 -18.24 -18.54 17.37
C THR A 13 -18.94 -17.81 16.24
N ARG A 14 -20.21 -17.41 16.42
CA ARG A 14 -20.94 -16.61 15.41
C ARG A 14 -20.27 -15.26 15.15
N LEU A 15 -19.83 -14.56 16.19
CA LEU A 15 -19.13 -13.28 16.05
C LEU A 15 -17.80 -13.44 15.30
N VAL A 16 -17.01 -14.47 15.63
CA VAL A 16 -15.75 -14.76 14.92
C VAL A 16 -16.02 -15.05 13.45
N LEU A 17 -17.04 -15.86 13.13
CA LEU A 17 -17.41 -16.15 11.74
C LEU A 17 -17.83 -14.89 10.98
N GLN A 18 -18.61 -14.01 11.61
CA GLN A 18 -19.02 -12.73 11.02
C GLN A 18 -17.82 -11.82 10.76
N LEU A 19 -16.88 -11.72 11.72
CA LEU A 19 -15.65 -10.94 11.56
C LEU A 19 -14.79 -11.50 10.42
N CYS A 20 -14.58 -12.81 10.39
CA CYS A 20 -13.84 -13.47 9.31
C CYS A 20 -14.49 -13.22 7.94
N LEU A 21 -15.82 -13.28 7.86
CA LEU A 21 -16.55 -13.02 6.63
C LEU A 21 -16.36 -11.57 6.17
N ILE A 22 -16.46 -10.60 7.07
CA ILE A 22 -16.24 -9.17 6.73
C ILE A 22 -14.81 -8.98 6.21
N VAL A 23 -13.81 -9.51 6.92
CA VAL A 23 -12.41 -9.42 6.49
C VAL A 23 -12.23 -10.06 5.10
N ALA A 24 -12.78 -11.25 4.88
CA ALA A 24 -12.68 -11.94 3.61
C ALA A 24 -13.35 -11.16 2.47
N MET A 25 -14.54 -10.59 2.69
CA MET A 25 -15.23 -9.76 1.70
C MET A 25 -14.45 -8.48 1.39
N THR A 26 -13.89 -7.83 2.41
CA THR A 26 -13.02 -6.65 2.21
C THR A 26 -11.80 -7.03 1.39
N MET A 27 -11.11 -8.12 1.72
CA MET A 27 -9.96 -8.59 0.93
C MET A 27 -10.35 -8.91 -0.51
N ALA A 28 -11.48 -9.59 -0.73
CA ALA A 28 -11.96 -9.92 -2.07
C ALA A 28 -12.31 -8.67 -2.90
N ALA A 29 -12.92 -7.66 -2.27
CA ALA A 29 -13.25 -6.39 -2.92
C ALA A 29 -12.00 -5.59 -3.30
N TYR A 30 -10.94 -5.63 -2.47
CA TYR A 30 -9.67 -4.93 -2.72
C TYR A 30 -8.67 -5.75 -3.56
N PHE A 31 -8.87 -7.06 -3.71
CA PHE A 31 -8.02 -7.92 -4.53
C PHE A 31 -7.79 -7.43 -5.97
N PRO A 32 -8.81 -6.99 -6.74
CA PRO A 32 -8.58 -6.44 -8.07
C PRO A 32 -7.76 -5.14 -8.05
N ALA A 33 -7.82 -4.35 -6.98
CA ALA A 33 -7.02 -3.13 -6.84
C ALA A 33 -5.51 -3.43 -6.69
N LEU A 34 -5.14 -4.62 -6.22
CA LEU A 34 -3.73 -5.07 -6.19
C LEU A 34 -3.15 -5.35 -7.59
N ASN A 35 -4.03 -5.56 -8.58
CA ASN A 35 -3.67 -5.74 -9.98
C ASN A 35 -4.00 -4.51 -10.84
N ALA A 36 -4.48 -3.44 -10.21
CA ALA A 36 -4.62 -2.16 -10.90
C ALA A 36 -3.21 -1.64 -11.23
N GLY A 37 -2.97 -1.34 -12.50
CA GLY A 37 -1.73 -0.68 -12.92
C GLY A 37 -1.64 0.74 -12.35
N LEU A 38 -0.58 1.47 -12.73
CA LEU A 38 -0.44 2.89 -12.43
C LEU A 38 -1.63 3.64 -13.06
N ILE A 39 -2.54 4.17 -12.25
CA ILE A 39 -3.72 4.90 -12.73
C ILE A 39 -3.46 6.40 -12.54
N TRP A 40 -3.77 7.18 -13.57
CA TRP A 40 -3.72 8.65 -13.57
C TRP A 40 -2.32 9.28 -13.76
N ASP A 41 -1.66 9.76 -12.70
CA ASP A 41 -0.34 10.43 -12.73
C ASP A 41 0.74 9.62 -11.98
N ASP A 42 0.45 8.39 -11.56
CA ASP A 42 1.39 7.52 -10.84
C ASP A 42 2.70 7.31 -11.63
N ASP A 43 2.65 7.37 -12.96
CA ASP A 43 3.79 7.37 -13.85
C ASP A 43 4.68 8.62 -13.69
N ARG A 44 4.11 9.80 -13.46
CA ARG A 44 4.86 11.04 -13.12
C ARG A 44 5.53 10.97 -11.76
N TYR A 45 4.91 10.34 -10.77
CA TYR A 45 5.46 10.28 -9.41
C TYR A 45 6.53 9.21 -9.24
N LEU A 46 6.33 8.02 -9.82
CA LEU A 46 7.20 6.86 -9.60
C LEU A 46 8.10 6.53 -10.80
N THR A 47 7.53 6.44 -12.01
CA THR A 47 8.23 5.84 -13.16
C THR A 47 9.12 6.86 -13.89
N ASN A 48 8.61 8.07 -14.13
CA ASN A 48 9.25 9.15 -14.88
C ASN A 48 9.79 10.28 -13.98
N ASN A 49 10.01 10.02 -12.69
CA ASN A 49 10.50 11.03 -11.76
C ASN A 49 12.05 11.05 -11.68
N PRO A 50 12.73 12.08 -12.21
CA PRO A 50 14.18 12.19 -12.13
C PRO A 50 14.67 12.35 -10.69
N LEU A 51 13.84 12.81 -9.75
CA LEU A 51 14.19 12.91 -8.33
C LEU A 51 14.45 11.54 -7.68
N LEU A 52 13.91 10.45 -8.26
CA LEU A 52 14.08 9.09 -7.74
C LEU A 52 15.28 8.36 -8.35
N THR A 53 15.83 8.84 -9.47
CA THR A 53 16.99 8.24 -10.16
C THR A 53 18.26 9.05 -10.07
N ALA A 54 18.13 10.38 -10.08
CA ALA A 54 19.30 11.26 -10.20
C ALA A 54 20.17 11.18 -8.94
N PRO A 55 21.52 11.24 -9.06
CA PRO A 55 22.43 11.18 -7.92
C PRO A 55 22.18 12.30 -6.90
N ASP A 56 21.78 13.47 -7.40
CA ASP A 56 21.43 14.68 -6.64
C ASP A 56 19.96 14.74 -6.21
N GLY A 57 19.17 13.71 -6.49
CA GLY A 57 17.72 13.70 -6.28
C GLY A 57 17.30 13.90 -4.83
N LEU A 58 18.01 13.33 -3.84
CA LEU A 58 17.72 13.59 -2.41
C LEU A 58 17.88 15.08 -2.05
N ARG A 59 18.92 15.73 -2.56
CA ARG A 59 19.12 17.17 -2.34
C ARG A 59 17.99 17.98 -2.97
N ARG A 60 17.57 17.62 -4.19
CA ARG A 60 16.45 18.28 -4.88
C ARG A 60 15.11 18.04 -4.20
N ILE A 61 14.88 16.85 -3.64
CA ILE A 61 13.68 16.53 -2.86
C ILE A 61 13.49 17.48 -1.66
N TRP A 62 14.57 17.82 -0.95
CA TRP A 62 14.50 18.60 0.30
C TRP A 62 14.76 20.10 0.14
N PHE A 63 15.48 20.51 -0.90
CA PHE A 63 15.95 21.89 -1.05
C PHE A 63 15.57 22.53 -2.40
N SER A 64 14.72 21.88 -3.18
CA SER A 64 14.22 22.41 -4.45
C SER A 64 12.71 22.26 -4.54
N LEU A 65 12.06 23.23 -5.20
CA LEU A 65 10.65 23.13 -5.60
C LEU A 65 10.46 22.38 -6.92
N ASP A 66 11.53 21.75 -7.42
CA ASP A 66 11.59 20.97 -8.65
C ASP A 66 10.91 19.60 -8.49
N SER A 67 9.64 19.62 -8.08
CA SER A 67 8.77 18.47 -7.90
C SER A 67 7.78 18.40 -9.07
N PRO A 68 7.64 17.25 -9.76
CA PRO A 68 6.83 17.13 -10.97
C PRO A 68 5.33 17.36 -10.78
N SER A 69 4.85 17.44 -9.53
CA SER A 69 3.46 17.76 -9.21
C SER A 69 3.33 18.59 -7.93
N GLN A 70 3.74 18.03 -6.77
CA GLN A 70 3.61 18.68 -5.47
C GLN A 70 4.84 18.42 -4.59
N TYR A 71 5.17 19.37 -3.71
CA TYR A 71 6.34 19.30 -2.82
C TYR A 71 6.06 18.44 -1.58
N PHE A 72 6.47 17.17 -1.64
CA PHE A 72 6.34 16.21 -0.53
C PHE A 72 7.69 15.52 -0.25
N PRO A 73 8.60 16.17 0.49
CA PRO A 73 9.97 15.69 0.66
C PRO A 73 10.05 14.32 1.32
N LEU A 74 9.17 14.05 2.29
CA LEU A 74 9.10 12.76 2.98
C LEU A 74 8.60 11.65 2.05
N THR A 75 7.52 11.89 1.30
CA THR A 75 6.94 10.92 0.36
C THR A 75 7.94 10.50 -0.72
N TYR A 76 8.63 11.46 -1.35
CA TYR A 76 9.64 11.13 -2.36
C TYR A 76 10.87 10.44 -1.78
N THR A 77 11.23 10.72 -0.52
CA THR A 77 12.32 10.00 0.17
C THR A 77 11.94 8.53 0.38
N SER A 78 10.70 8.25 0.83
CA SER A 78 10.19 6.89 0.96
C SER A 78 10.18 6.14 -0.37
N PHE A 79 9.63 6.74 -1.44
CA PHE A 79 9.64 6.14 -2.77
C PHE A 79 11.06 5.86 -3.29
N ARG A 80 12.04 6.70 -2.96
CA ARG A 80 13.43 6.49 -3.36
C ARG A 80 14.06 5.31 -2.61
N ILE A 81 13.77 5.15 -1.32
CA ILE A 81 14.21 3.99 -0.53
C ILE A 81 13.55 2.71 -1.05
N GLU A 82 12.23 2.75 -1.28
CA GLU A 82 11.48 1.62 -1.84
C GLU A 82 12.04 1.19 -3.20
N ARG A 83 12.29 2.15 -4.08
CA ARG A 83 12.91 1.87 -5.37
C ARG A 83 14.32 1.30 -5.26
N ALA A 84 15.12 1.72 -4.28
CA ALA A 84 16.46 1.18 -4.05
C ALA A 84 16.42 -0.27 -3.51
N LEU A 85 15.42 -0.60 -2.70
CA LEU A 85 15.27 -1.94 -2.11
C LEU A 85 14.62 -2.96 -3.05
N TRP A 86 13.64 -2.55 -3.86
CA TRP A 86 12.83 -3.46 -4.68
C TRP A 86 12.96 -3.26 -6.20
N GLY A 87 13.58 -2.17 -6.65
CA GLY A 87 13.64 -1.79 -8.06
C GLY A 87 12.31 -1.24 -8.61
N LEU A 88 12.31 -0.72 -9.84
CA LEU A 88 11.07 -0.41 -10.58
C LEU A 88 10.44 -1.73 -11.06
N ARG A 89 9.64 -2.38 -10.22
CA ARG A 89 8.77 -3.45 -10.67
C ARG A 89 7.36 -2.87 -10.82
N PRO A 90 6.77 -2.89 -12.03
CA PRO A 90 5.36 -2.58 -12.16
C PRO A 90 4.58 -3.54 -11.26
N PRO A 91 3.58 -3.07 -10.49
CA PRO A 91 2.79 -3.93 -9.63
C PRO A 91 1.90 -4.80 -10.52
N SER A 92 2.43 -5.92 -11.00
CA SER A 92 1.62 -6.99 -11.55
C SER A 92 2.22 -8.35 -11.24
N ALA A 93 1.34 -9.20 -10.74
CA ALA A 93 1.46 -10.61 -10.43
C ALA A 93 2.35 -11.05 -9.24
N ASN A 94 3.62 -10.66 -9.10
CA ASN A 94 4.49 -11.26 -8.05
C ASN A 94 5.47 -10.29 -7.36
N GLY A 95 5.12 -9.00 -7.31
CA GLY A 95 5.89 -7.97 -6.62
C GLY A 95 5.19 -7.58 -5.34
N VAL A 96 5.77 -7.94 -4.20
CA VAL A 96 5.40 -7.41 -2.88
C VAL A 96 5.47 -5.88 -2.89
N ALA A 97 4.33 -5.23 -3.15
CA ALA A 97 4.09 -3.85 -2.75
C ALA A 97 3.75 -3.89 -1.24
N MET A 98 4.77 -4.01 -0.41
CA MET A 98 4.69 -3.62 1.00
C MET A 98 5.25 -2.19 1.04
N LEU A 99 4.52 -1.15 1.41
CA LEU A 99 3.78 -1.03 2.65
C LEU A 99 2.83 0.20 2.55
N SER A 100 1.65 0.02 1.97
CA SER A 100 0.52 0.96 2.13
C SER A 100 -0.74 0.23 2.58
N LEU A 101 -0.54 -0.76 3.45
CA LEU A 101 -1.63 -1.36 4.21
C LEU A 101 -1.74 -0.60 5.54
N ILE A 102 -2.27 0.63 5.43
CA ILE A 102 -3.08 1.46 6.36
C ILE A 102 -3.25 2.82 5.68
#